data_AF-A0A932B496-F1
#
_entry.id   AF-A0A932B496-F1
#
_cell.length_a   1.000
_cell.length_b   1.000
_cell.length_c   1.000
_cell.angle_alpha   90.00
_cell.angle_beta   90.00
_cell.angle_gamma   90.00
#
_symmetry.space_group_name_H-M   'P 1'
#
loop_
_entity.id
_entity.type
_entity.pdbx_description
1 polymer ?
#
loop_
_entity_poly.entity_id
_entity_poly.type
_entity_poly.pdbx_seq_one_letter_code
_entity_poly.pdbx_strand_id
1 'polypeptide(L)' 'MYESYFGLTGAPFLLNPDPSFFFDSRGHSSALSYLKFGLYQAEGFIVVTGDIGAGKTT' A
#
# COMPACT_ATOMS: atom_id res chain seq x y z
N MET A 1 4.93 -24.74 -7.26
CA MET A 1 6.30 -25.33 -7.35
C MET A 1 7.29 -24.51 -6.54
N TYR A 2 7.27 -23.18 -6.68
CA TYR A 2 8.03 -22.28 -5.81
C TYR A 2 7.40 -22.09 -4.43
N GLU A 3 6.06 -22.08 -4.36
CA GLU A 3 5.32 -21.85 -3.12
C GLU A 3 5.58 -22.96 -2.10
N SER A 4 5.46 -24.21 -2.53
CA SER A 4 5.76 -25.39 -1.71
C SER A 4 7.24 -25.51 -1.32
N TYR A 5 8.16 -25.06 -2.19
CA TYR A 5 9.60 -25.14 -1.93
C TYR A 5 10.05 -24.06 -0.93
N PHE A 6 9.49 -22.86 -1.00
CA PHE A 6 9.83 -21.73 -0.13
C PHE A 6 8.84 -21.48 1.03
N GLY A 7 7.80 -22.31 1.16
CA GLY A 7 6.77 -22.15 2.19
C GLY A 7 5.91 -20.91 2.02
N LEU A 8 5.74 -20.43 0.78
CA LEU A 8 4.92 -19.25 0.50
C LEU A 8 3.44 -19.63 0.53
N THR A 9 2.62 -18.73 1.05
CA THR A 9 1.16 -18.88 1.11
C THR A 9 0.44 -18.40 -0.14
N GLY A 10 1.18 -17.81 -1.09
CA GLY A 10 0.66 -17.30 -2.36
C GLY A 10 1.74 -17.23 -3.43
N ALA A 11 1.31 -16.97 -4.67
CA ALA A 11 2.21 -16.85 -5.80
C ALA A 11 3.12 -15.63 -5.64
N PRO A 12 4.46 -15.79 -5.67
CA PRO A 12 5.38 -14.67 -5.60
C PRO A 12 5.42 -13.90 -6.93
N PHE A 13 5.79 -12.62 -6.87
CA PHE A 13 6.05 -11.75 -8.05
C PHE A 13 4.88 -11.62 -9.02
N LEU A 14 3.65 -11.56 -8.51
CA LEU A 14 2.48 -11.24 -9.32
C LEU A 14 2.64 -9.85 -9.96
N LEU A 15 2.19 -9.74 -11.21
CA LEU A 15 2.26 -8.48 -11.96
C LEU A 15 1.32 -7.41 -11.37
N ASN A 16 0.21 -7.85 -10.78
CA ASN A 16 -0.77 -6.99 -10.16
C ASN A 16 -0.53 -6.92 -8.64
N PRO A 17 -0.66 -5.73 -8.03
CA PRO A 17 -0.61 -5.62 -6.58
C PRO A 17 -1.80 -6.36 -5.94
N ASP A 18 -1.53 -7.13 -4.89
CA ASP A 18 -2.54 -7.76 -4.06
C ASP A 18 -2.61 -7.02 -2.70
N PRO A 19 -3.74 -6.35 -2.38
CA PRO A 19 -3.91 -5.63 -1.11
C PRO A 19 -3.70 -6.50 0.13
N SER A 20 -3.88 -7.82 0.01
CA SER A 20 -3.65 -8.78 1.11
C SER A 20 -2.19 -8.83 1.56
N PHE A 21 -1.27 -8.37 0.70
CA PHE A 21 0.16 -8.25 0.95
C PHE A 21 0.58 -6.80 1.22
N PHE A 22 -0.36 -5.91 1.57
CA PHE A 22 -0.03 -4.55 1.97
C PHE A 22 0.92 -4.54 3.17
N PHE A 23 2.01 -3.78 3.05
CA PHE A 23 2.96 -3.57 4.12
C PHE A 23 2.84 -2.14 4.63
N ASP A 24 2.39 -1.98 5.88
CA ASP A 24 2.22 -0.66 6.51
C ASP A 24 3.58 -0.03 6.87
N SER A 25 4.30 0.43 5.85
CA SER A 25 5.54 1.16 6.08
C SER A 25 5.26 2.47 6.83
N ARG A 26 6.27 3.03 7.48
CA ARG A 26 6.15 4.34 8.15
C ARG A 26 5.60 5.44 7.23
N GLY A 27 5.99 5.42 5.95
CA GLY A 27 5.49 6.38 4.96
C GLY A 27 4.01 6.18 4.65
N HIS A 28 3.59 4.92 4.40
CA HIS A 28 2.20 4.58 4.13
C HIS A 28 1.29 4.88 5.33
N SER A 29 1.72 4.51 6.54
CA SER A 29 0.98 4.77 7.78
C SER A 29 0.78 6.26 8.05
N SER A 30 1.80 7.08 7.76
CA SER A 30 1.72 8.53 7.89
C SER A 30 0.76 9.13 6.86
N ALA A 31 0.88 8.74 5.59
CA ALA A 31 -0.02 9.20 4.52
C ALA A 31 -1.48 8.82 4.81
N LEU A 32 -1.73 7.59 5.28
CA LEU A 32 -3.06 7.12 5.64
C LEU A 32 -3.64 7.91 6.82
N SER A 33 -2.81 8.26 7.81
CA SER A 33 -3.24 9.09 8.95
C SER A 33 -3.67 10.49 8.50
N TYR A 34 -2.90 11.11 7.59
CA TYR A 34 -3.28 12.41 7.01
C TYR A 34 -4.55 12.32 6.15
N LEU A 35 -4.71 11.25 5.35
CA LEU A 35 -5.94 11.02 4.58
C LEU A 35 -7.17 10.91 5.48
N LYS A 36 -7.07 10.13 6.56
CA LYS A 36 -8.15 9.99 7.56
C LYS A 36 -8.47 11.34 8.21
N PHE A 37 -7.44 12.06 8.65
CA PHE A 37 -7.62 13.37 9.29
C PHE A 37 -8.28 14.38 8.34
N GLY A 38 -7.81 14.49 7.09
CA GLY A 38 -8.39 15.39 6.11
C GLY A 38 -9.83 15.03 5.73
N LEU A 39 -10.16 13.73 5.69
CA LEU A 39 -11.54 13.26 5.50
C LEU A 39 -12.47 13.75 6.63
N TYR A 40 -12.01 13.71 7.89
CA TYR A 40 -12.81 14.17 9.03
C TYR A 40 -13.01 15.70 9.06
N GLN A 41 -12.03 16.47 8.59
CA GLN A 41 -12.09 17.94 8.59
C GLN A 41 -12.90 18.51 7.40
N ALA A 42 -13.16 17.71 6.36
CA ALA A 42 -13.90 18.10 5.15
C ALA A 42 -13.36 19.35 4.41
N GLU A 43 -12.08 19.71 4.61
CA GLU A 43 -11.44 20.86 3.95
C GLU A 43 -10.46 20.40 2.86
N GLY A 44 -10.72 20.82 1.62
CA GLY A 44 -9.74 20.84 0.52
C GLY A 44 -9.49 19.52 -0.23
N PHE A 45 -8.37 19.48 -0.95
CA PHE A 45 -7.88 18.31 -1.70
C PHE A 45 -6.60 17.77 -1.06
N ILE A 46 -6.43 16.44 -1.04
CA ILE A 46 -5.24 15.78 -0.51
C ILE A 46 -4.43 15.21 -1.67
N VAL A 47 -3.13 15.48 -1.69
CA VAL A 47 -2.20 14.97 -2.72
C VAL A 47 -1.24 13.99 -2.07
N VAL A 48 -1.27 12.74 -2.52
CA VAL A 48 -0.29 11.70 -2.14
C VAL A 48 0.79 11.64 -3.22
N THR A 49 2.03 11.95 -2.85
CA THR A 49 3.19 11.93 -3.74
C THR A 49 4.15 10.79 -3.39
N GLY A 50 5.02 10.44 -4.33
CA GLY A 50 5.99 9.37 -4.17
C GLY A 50 6.48 8.86 -5.53
N ASP A 51 7.60 8.16 -5.53
CA ASP A 51 8.24 7.65 -6.75
C ASP A 51 7.41 6.58 -7.47
N ILE A 52 7.84 6.20 -8.68
CA ILE A 52 7.26 5.09 -9.43
C ILE A 52 7.39 3.81 -8.59
N GLY A 53 6.28 3.09 -8.41
CA GLY A 53 6.25 1.88 -7.58
C GLY A 53 6.12 2.11 -6.06
N ALA A 54 5.99 3.36 -5.58
CA ALA A 54 5.87 3.65 -4.15
C ALA A 54 4.53 3.23 -3.48
N GLY A 55 3.64 2.56 -4.21
CA GLY A 55 2.35 2.11 -3.66
C GLY A 55 1.39 3.26 -3.33
N LYS A 56 1.28 4.27 -4.21
CA LYS A 56 0.36 5.41 -4.02
C LYS A 56 -1.13 5.03 -4.15
N THR A 57 -1.43 3.91 -4.80
CA THR A 57 -2.80 3.48 -5.15
C THR A 57 -3.25 2.23 -4.39
N THR A 58 -2.29 1.50 -3.80
CA THR A 58 -2.51 0.24 -3.07
C THR A 58 -2.99 0.53 -1.67
#